data_AF-L0D8R5-F1
#
_entry.id   AF-L0D8R5-F1
#
_cell.length_a   1.000
_cell.length_b   1.000
_cell.length_c   1.000
_cell.angle_alpha   90.00
_cell.angle_beta   90.00
_cell.angle_gamma   90.00
#
_symmetry.space_group_name_H-M   'P 1'
#
loop_
_entity.id
_entity.type
_entity.pdbx_description
1 polymer ?
#
loop_
_entity_poly.entity_id
_entity_poly.type
_entity_poly.pdbx_seq_one_letter_code
_entity_poly.pdbx_strand_id
1 'polypeptide(L)' 'MAAFHGLNASKTSTLPQGGGVVEIGLLLPADRADALVELSKRRHQSVAQILRGLIDRALTDDEVATRWS' A
#
# COMPACT_ATOMS: atom_id res chain seq x y z
N MET A 1 -10.54 -16.07 -13.95
CA MET A 1 -10.18 -15.86 -12.53
C MET A 1 -8.69 -16.05 -12.39
N ALA A 2 -7.92 -14.98 -12.15
CA ALA A 2 -6.48 -15.09 -11.96
C ALA A 2 -6.19 -15.63 -10.55
N ALA A 3 -5.52 -16.78 -10.49
CA ALA A 3 -5.04 -17.36 -9.24
C ALA A 3 -3.81 -16.57 -8.76
N PHE A 4 -3.95 -15.84 -7.67
CA PHE A 4 -2.83 -15.18 -7.01
C PHE A 4 -2.05 -16.25 -6.23
N HIS A 5 -1.00 -16.79 -6.84
CA HIS A 5 0.00 -17.56 -6.10
C HIS A 5 0.68 -16.62 -5.09
N GLY A 6 0.40 -16.84 -3.81
CA GLY A 6 1.03 -16.13 -2.70
C GLY A 6 2.54 -16.34 -2.73
N LEU A 7 3.26 -15.40 -3.33
CA LEU A 7 4.69 -15.29 -3.18
C LEU A 7 4.96 -14.87 -1.74
N ASN A 8 5.64 -15.74 -0.99
CA ASN A 8 6.04 -15.45 0.39
C ASN A 8 6.76 -14.10 0.44
N ALA A 9 6.17 -13.15 1.17
CA ALA A 9 6.83 -11.88 1.45
C ALA A 9 8.09 -12.17 2.27
N SER A 10 9.26 -12.08 1.62
CA SER A 10 10.54 -12.11 2.31
C SER A 10 10.55 -11.00 3.35
N LYS A 11 10.60 -11.38 4.63
CA LYS A 11 10.62 -10.46 5.77
C LYS A 11 11.80 -9.49 5.61
N THR A 12 11.51 -8.25 5.24
CA THR A 12 12.47 -7.15 5.36
C THR A 12 12.53 -6.72 6.82
N SER A 13 13.68 -6.99 7.43
CA SER A 13 14.26 -6.43 8.66
C SER A 13 13.44 -6.42 9.96
N THR A 14 14.04 -6.99 11.00
CA THR A 14 13.60 -6.92 12.40
C THR A 14 14.11 -5.63 13.06
N LEU A 15 13.21 -4.70 13.40
CA LEU A 15 13.49 -3.62 14.36
C LEU A 15 12.41 -3.62 15.45
N PRO A 16 12.78 -3.72 16.75
CA PRO A 16 11.80 -3.80 17.81
C PRO A 16 11.66 -2.47 18.59
N GLN A 17 10.39 -2.15 18.89
CA GLN A 17 9.83 -1.33 19.99
C GLN A 17 9.83 0.21 19.90
N GLY A 18 8.62 0.77 19.79
CA GLY A 18 8.31 2.15 20.22
C GLY A 18 7.84 3.11 19.13
N GLY A 19 6.77 2.79 18.37
CA GLY A 19 6.18 3.75 17.43
C GLY A 19 5.94 3.25 16.00
N GLY A 20 5.41 2.03 15.85
CA GLY A 20 4.35 1.70 14.90
C GLY A 20 4.54 1.95 13.40
N VAL A 21 5.75 1.87 12.85
CA VAL A 21 5.94 1.88 11.39
C VAL A 21 6.58 0.57 10.96
N VAL A 22 5.95 -0.10 9.99
CA VAL A 22 6.48 -1.31 9.34
C VAL A 22 6.89 -1.00 7.91
N GLU A 23 8.00 -1.58 7.46
CA GLU A 23 8.42 -1.48 6.07
C GLU A 23 7.65 -2.49 5.21
N ILE A 24 7.19 -2.04 4.04
CA ILE A 24 6.44 -2.87 3.09
C ILE A 24 7.08 -2.71 1.71
N GLY A 25 7.57 -3.82 1.16
CA GLY A 25 7.95 -3.90 -0.25
C GLY A 25 6.74 -4.28 -1.11
N LEU A 26 6.55 -3.59 -2.23
CA LEU A 26 5.45 -3.85 -3.16
C LEU A 26 6.00 -4.17 -4.55
N LEU A 27 5.54 -5.28 -5.14
CA LEU A 27 5.80 -5.62 -6.52
C LEU A 27 4.64 -5.13 -7.39
N LEU A 28 4.95 -4.28 -8.36
CA LEU A 28 4.00 -3.72 -9.30
C LEU A 28 4.45 -3.99 -10.73
N PRO A 29 3.49 -4.13 -11.68
CA PRO A 29 3.79 -3.94 -13.09
C PRO A 29 4.49 -2.60 -13.32
N ALA A 30 5.49 -2.59 -14.20
CA ALA A 30 6.34 -1.42 -14.43
C ALA A 30 5.53 -0.18 -14.85
N ASP A 31 4.55 -0.35 -15.72
CA ASP A 31 3.63 0.71 -16.17
C ASP A 31 2.86 1.36 -15.01
N ARG A 32 2.52 0.58 -13.99
CA ARG A 32 1.81 1.06 -12.79
C ARG A 32 2.74 1.76 -11.83
N ALA A 33 3.97 1.26 -11.68
CA ALA A 33 5.00 1.94 -10.89
C ALA A 33 5.33 3.32 -11.50
N ASP A 34 5.50 3.39 -12.81
CA ASP A 34 5.76 4.63 -13.54
C ASP A 34 4.61 5.63 -13.39
N ALA A 35 3.37 5.18 -13.57
CA ALA A 35 2.19 6.02 -13.38
C ALA A 35 2.08 6.55 -11.93
N LEU A 36 2.47 5.75 -10.95
CA LEU A 36 2.46 6.14 -9.53
C LEU A 36 3.53 7.20 -9.22
N VAL A 37 4.72 7.06 -9.81
CA VAL A 37 5.80 8.06 -9.73
C VAL A 37 5.38 9.37 -10.40
N GLU A 38 4.76 9.31 -11.58
CA GLU A 38 4.25 10.50 -12.26
C GLU A 38 3.15 11.19 -11.45
N LEU A 39 2.25 10.43 -10.83
CA LEU A 39 1.24 10.97 -9.93
C LEU A 39 1.87 11.68 -8.72
N SER A 40 2.94 11.12 -8.16
CA SER A 40 3.68 11.68 -7.03
C SER A 40 4.24 13.07 -7.35
N LYS A 41 4.82 13.23 -8.55
CA LYS A 41 5.32 14.52 -9.04
C LYS A 41 4.20 15.55 -9.17
N ARG A 42 3.07 15.17 -9.79
CA ARG A 42 1.93 16.08 -10.01
C ARG A 42 1.28 16.57 -8.72
N ARG A 43 1.27 15.73 -7.68
CA ARG A 43 0.66 16.05 -6.38
C ARG A 43 1.63 16.64 -5.37
N HIS A 44 2.92 16.72 -5.70
CA HIS A 44 3.98 17.10 -4.75
C HIS A 44 3.96 16.26 -3.47
N GLN A 45 3.69 14.96 -3.61
CA GLN A 45 3.61 14.00 -2.51
C GLN A 45 4.53 12.81 -2.79
N SER A 46 5.05 12.19 -1.73
CA SER A 46 5.80 10.93 -1.89
C SER A 46 4.86 9.79 -2.27
N VAL A 47 5.37 8.80 -2.99
CA VAL A 47 4.64 7.57 -3.32
C VAL A 47 4.09 6.91 -2.04
N ALA A 48 4.87 6.87 -0.97
CA ALA A 48 4.45 6.32 0.32
C ALA A 48 3.30 7.10 0.97
N GLN A 49 3.20 8.42 0.78
CA GLN A 49 2.05 9.21 1.27
C GLN A 49 0.80 8.94 0.44
N ILE A 50 0.93 8.84 -0.88
CA ILE A 50 -0.19 8.51 -1.76
C ILE A 50 -0.73 7.11 -1.43
N LEU A 51 0.15 6.12 -1.31
CA LEU A 51 -0.25 4.75 -0.96
C LEU A 51 -0.93 4.68 0.40
N ARG A 52 -0.41 5.37 1.41
CA ARG A 52 -1.06 5.46 2.74
C ARG A 52 -2.47 6.03 2.64
N GLY A 53 -2.66 7.16 1.96
CA GLY A 53 -3.99 7.74 1.80
C GLY A 53 -4.98 6.86 1.04
N LEU A 54 -4.50 6.06 0.08
CA LEU A 54 -5.33 5.07 -0.61
C LEU A 54 -5.71 3.89 0.30
N ILE A 55 -4.77 3.42 1.13
CA ILE A 55 -5.01 2.37 2.13
C ILE A 55 -6.03 2.85 3.17
N ASP A 56 -5.83 4.04 3.75
CA ASP A 56 -6.72 4.61 4.77
C ASP A 56 -8.16 4.75 4.25
N ARG A 57 -8.29 5.21 2.99
CA ARG A 57 -9.60 5.31 2.33
C ARG A 57 -10.24 3.93 2.13
N ALA A 58 -9.49 2.96 1.62
CA ALA A 58 -10.00 1.62 1.38
C ALA A 58 -10.47 0.93 2.67
N LEU A 59 -9.73 1.11 3.77
CA LEU A 59 -10.10 0.56 5.08
C LEU A 59 -11.35 1.26 5.65
N THR A 60 -11.43 2.59 5.52
CA THR A 60 -12.60 3.34 5.97
C THR A 60 -13.86 2.92 5.21
N ASP A 61 -13.76 2.77 3.89
CA ASP A 61 -14.89 2.37 3.03
C ASP A 61 -15.38 0.94 3.38
N ASP A 62 -14.47 0.02 3.73
CA ASP A 62 -14.78 -1.37 4.15
C ASP A 62 -15.45 -1.44 5.53
N GLU A 63 -14.99 -0.66 6.50
CA GLU A 63 -15.62 -0.55 7.83
C GLU A 63 -17.07 -0.06 7.72
N VAL A 64 -17.31 0.94 6.86
CA VAL A 64 -18.66 1.45 6.60
C VAL A 64 -19.53 0.40 5.93
N ALA A 65 -19.03 -0.35 4.96
CA ALA A 65 -19.80 -1.41 4.31
C ALA A 65 -20.18 -2.54 5.30
N THR A 66 -19.24 -2.93 6.16
CA THR A 66 -19.42 -4.03 7.12
C THR A 66 -20.39 -3.65 8.26
N ARG A 67 -20.40 -2.39 8.70
CA ARG A 67 -21.25 -1.94 9.81
C ARG A 67 -22.74 -1.88 9.48
N TRP A 68 -23.09 -1.82 8.20
CA TRP A 68 -24.47 -1.69 7.72
C TRP A 68 -24.98 -2.95 6.99
N SER A 69 -24.22 -4.04 7.07
CA SER A 69 -24.59 -5.39 6.62
C SER A 69 -25.03 -6.24 7.81
#